data_AF-A0A3M6CK18-F1
#
_entry.id   AF-A0A3M6CK18-F1
#
_cell.length_a   1.000
_cell.length_b   1.000
_cell.length_c   1.000
_cell.angle_alpha   90.00
_cell.angle_beta   90.00
_cell.angle_gamma   90.00
#
_symmetry.space_group_name_H-M   'P 1'
#
loop_
_entity.id
_entity.type
_entity.pdbx_description
1 polymer ?
#
loop_
_entity_poly.entity_id
_entity_poly.type
_entity_poly.pdbx_seq_one_letter_code
_entity_poly.pdbx_strand_id
1 'polypeptide(L)'
;MKNIFSRGDNRRRELKPEWTSQGPGSILMERYHHIDASEQDKDGFYDYYYEYDMYSFTEGTLSLVARCYADDADEANFMGIEFDGYDRALEPDDQSLPLVSAALAQLKADGKTKFFTFTGKGYEPIFEGSEHEGDTMRGERIEVIALSPSARYRLQATPYEALATQWIYPPEIIDIRRDIRVFAFEDNGWSVDQARWLDCSCIELTLRKYPGRLTGAGIAVMIDCACGTAVYGEGIEVELSKLEQALDAMLGNIQT
;
A
#
# COMPACT_ATOMS: atom_id res chain seq x y z
N MET A 1 22.32 -5.32 -0.42
CA MET A 1 21.43 -4.99 0.71
C MET A 1 20.91 -6.29 1.29
N LYS A 2 21.04 -6.51 2.60
CA LYS A 2 20.45 -7.69 3.26
C LYS A 2 18.97 -7.35 3.49
N ASN A 3 18.10 -8.12 2.83
CA ASN A 3 16.64 -8.04 2.90
C ASN A 3 16.20 -8.16 4.39
N ILE A 4 15.29 -7.29 4.85
CA ILE A 4 14.90 -7.19 6.27
C ILE A 4 14.23 -8.50 6.72
N PHE A 5 13.56 -9.18 5.80
CA PHE A 5 12.95 -10.49 6.01
C PHE A 5 13.96 -11.64 6.04
N SER A 6 15.16 -11.51 5.46
CA SER A 6 16.19 -12.57 5.52
C SER A 6 16.72 -12.85 6.94
N ARG A 7 16.50 -11.95 7.91
CA ARG A 7 16.79 -12.21 9.33
C ARG A 7 15.67 -12.99 10.05
N GLY A 8 14.45 -12.96 9.51
CA GLY A 8 13.29 -13.70 10.03
C GLY A 8 13.05 -15.03 9.30
N ASP A 9 13.23 -15.08 7.98
CA ASP A 9 12.96 -16.25 7.14
C ASP A 9 13.87 -17.45 7.45
N ASN A 10 15.16 -17.22 7.73
CA ASN A 10 16.05 -18.31 8.15
C ASN A 10 15.67 -18.91 9.52
N ARG A 11 14.90 -18.20 10.35
CA ARG A 11 14.41 -18.70 11.66
C ARG A 11 13.01 -19.34 11.59
N ARG A 12 12.25 -19.12 10.51
CA ARG A 12 10.95 -19.78 10.29
C ARG A 12 11.05 -21.26 9.97
N ARG A 13 12.15 -21.71 9.36
CA ARG A 13 12.24 -23.08 8.83
C ARG A 13 12.31 -24.17 9.90
N GLU A 14 12.49 -23.82 11.18
CA GLU A 14 12.64 -24.78 12.27
C GLU A 14 11.53 -24.73 13.34
N LEU A 15 10.67 -23.71 13.34
CA LEU A 15 9.67 -23.49 14.39
C LEU A 15 8.25 -23.71 13.86
N LYS A 16 7.43 -24.43 14.63
CA LYS A 16 6.00 -24.59 14.35
C LYS A 16 5.24 -23.38 14.90
N PRO A 17 4.20 -22.90 14.20
CA PRO A 17 3.35 -21.85 14.75
C PRO A 17 2.67 -22.38 16.01
N GLU A 18 2.65 -21.57 17.07
CA GLU A 18 1.85 -21.86 18.26
C GLU A 18 0.36 -21.74 17.96
N TRP A 19 0.04 -20.84 17.04
CA TRP A 19 -1.31 -20.52 16.64
C TRP A 19 -1.37 -20.19 15.16
N THR A 20 -2.44 -20.65 14.52
CA THR A 20 -2.77 -20.35 13.13
C THR A 20 -4.24 -19.99 13.06
N SER A 21 -4.57 -18.93 12.31
CA SER A 21 -5.95 -18.53 12.03
C SER A 21 -6.13 -18.07 10.60
N GLN A 22 -7.37 -18.09 10.15
CA GLN A 22 -7.80 -17.56 8.87
C GLN A 22 -8.50 -16.23 9.13
N GLY A 23 -7.92 -15.15 8.59
CA GLY A 23 -8.53 -13.82 8.59
C GLY A 23 -9.61 -13.67 7.52
N PRO A 24 -10.13 -12.44 7.33
CA PRO A 24 -10.98 -12.13 6.19
C PRO A 24 -10.30 -12.49 4.86
N GLY A 25 -11.07 -13.01 3.90
CA GLY A 25 -10.53 -13.41 2.60
C GLY A 25 -9.64 -14.65 2.70
N SER A 26 -8.41 -14.56 2.17
CA SER A 26 -7.43 -15.65 2.16
C SER A 26 -6.22 -15.40 3.06
N ILE A 27 -6.37 -14.47 4.02
CA ILE A 27 -5.28 -14.08 4.92
C ILE A 27 -4.98 -15.21 5.90
N LEU A 28 -3.77 -15.75 5.82
CA LEU A 28 -3.21 -16.65 6.81
C LEU A 28 -2.53 -15.83 7.91
N MET A 29 -2.87 -16.13 9.16
CA MET A 29 -2.28 -15.51 10.34
C MET A 29 -1.59 -16.56 11.19
N GLU A 30 -0.36 -16.31 11.62
CA GLU A 30 0.42 -17.24 12.41
C GLU A 30 1.16 -16.51 13.53
N ARG A 31 1.30 -17.17 14.68
CA ARG A 31 2.12 -16.69 15.80
C ARG A 31 3.20 -17.70 16.15
N TYR A 32 4.42 -17.21 16.35
CA TYR A 32 5.58 -17.99 16.71
C TYR A 32 6.22 -17.41 17.97
N HIS A 33 6.46 -18.23 18.98
CA HIS A 33 7.17 -17.81 20.18
C HIS A 33 8.68 -17.99 20.00
N HIS A 34 9.45 -17.01 20.45
CA HIS A 34 10.90 -16.99 20.30
C HIS A 34 11.60 -16.54 21.58
N ILE A 35 12.69 -17.23 21.89
CA ILE A 35 13.69 -16.81 22.88
C ILE A 35 15.02 -16.68 22.13
N ASP A 36 15.57 -15.47 22.09
CA ASP A 36 16.89 -15.13 21.54
C ASP A 36 17.78 -14.68 22.69
N ALA A 37 18.59 -15.61 23.21
CA ALA A 37 19.43 -15.41 24.37
C ALA A 37 20.86 -15.89 24.12
N SER A 38 21.82 -15.35 24.88
CA SER A 38 23.19 -15.84 24.89
C SER A 38 23.26 -17.24 25.52
N GLU A 39 24.46 -17.82 25.59
CA GLU A 39 24.69 -18.90 26.56
C GLU A 39 24.62 -18.34 27.98
N GLN A 40 24.30 -19.20 28.94
CA GLN A 40 24.40 -18.85 30.35
C GLN A 40 25.86 -18.87 30.78
N ASP A 41 26.27 -17.89 31.57
CA ASP A 41 27.55 -17.91 32.24
C ASP A 41 27.60 -18.96 33.36
N LYS A 42 28.75 -19.07 34.02
CA LYS A 42 28.98 -19.99 35.14
C LYS A 42 28.04 -19.79 36.33
N ASP A 43 27.39 -18.63 36.43
CA ASP A 43 26.49 -18.24 37.52
C ASP A 43 25.01 -18.33 37.07
N GLY A 44 24.75 -18.75 35.82
CA GLY A 44 23.42 -18.97 35.26
C GLY A 44 22.80 -17.74 34.57
N PHE A 45 23.55 -16.66 34.40
CA PHE A 45 23.06 -15.41 33.80
C PHE A 45 23.28 -15.38 32.29
N TYR A 46 22.34 -14.79 31.57
CA TYR A 46 22.47 -14.48 30.16
C TYR A 46 23.07 -13.08 29.99
N ASP A 47 24.02 -12.91 29.06
CA ASP A 47 24.51 -11.61 28.60
C ASP A 47 23.43 -10.82 27.87
N TYR A 48 22.53 -11.52 27.16
CA TYR A 48 21.30 -10.98 26.61
C TYR A 48 20.19 -12.04 26.62
N TYR A 49 18.95 -11.61 26.86
CA TYR A 49 17.76 -12.47 26.83
C TYR A 49 16.60 -11.67 26.25
N TYR A 50 16.16 -12.05 25.05
CA TYR A 50 14.99 -11.46 24.40
C TYR A 50 13.93 -12.53 24.20
N GLU A 51 12.77 -12.34 24.82
CA GLU A 51 11.60 -13.19 24.65
C GLU A 51 10.53 -12.40 23.92
N TYR A 52 10.04 -12.93 22.81
CA TYR A 52 9.07 -12.24 21.97
C TYR A 52 8.22 -13.21 21.14
N ASP A 53 7.02 -12.76 20.81
CA ASP A 53 6.18 -13.40 19.81
C ASP A 53 6.36 -12.71 18.46
N MET A 54 6.46 -13.51 17.40
CA MET A 54 6.44 -13.05 16.01
C MET A 54 5.09 -13.39 15.39
N TYR A 55 4.39 -12.38 14.90
CA TYR A 55 3.17 -12.51 14.14
C TYR A 55 3.49 -12.45 12.64
N SER A 56 2.98 -13.40 11.88
CA SER A 56 3.00 -13.40 10.42
C SER A 56 1.60 -13.25 9.88
N PHE A 57 1.42 -12.35 8.93
CA PHE A 57 0.20 -12.21 8.15
C PHE A 57 0.56 -12.35 6.69
N THR A 58 -0.09 -13.27 5.97
CA THR A 58 0.22 -13.54 4.57
C THR A 58 -1.05 -13.62 3.74
N GLU A 59 -1.07 -12.95 2.60
CA GLU A 59 -2.12 -13.08 1.59
C GLU A 59 -1.49 -13.11 0.20
N GLY A 60 -1.57 -14.26 -0.48
CA GLY A 60 -0.87 -14.45 -1.76
C GLY A 60 0.63 -14.21 -1.63
N THR A 61 1.14 -13.19 -2.33
CA THR A 61 2.56 -12.79 -2.32
C THR A 61 2.86 -11.63 -1.36
N LEU A 62 1.85 -11.11 -0.65
CA LEU A 62 1.99 -10.08 0.35
C LEU A 62 2.21 -10.73 1.72
N SER A 63 3.20 -10.26 2.47
CA SER A 63 3.40 -10.67 3.85
C SER A 63 3.75 -9.49 4.74
N LEU A 64 3.30 -9.55 5.98
CA LEU A 64 3.52 -8.54 7.01
C LEU A 64 3.96 -9.25 8.27
N VAL A 65 5.00 -8.72 8.92
CA VAL A 65 5.54 -9.30 10.16
C VAL A 65 5.54 -8.28 11.27
N ALA A 66 5.01 -8.66 12.43
CA ALA A 66 5.10 -7.88 13.65
C ALA A 66 5.82 -8.68 14.74
N ARG A 67 6.57 -7.98 15.60
CA ARG A 67 7.23 -8.54 16.77
C ARG A 67 6.69 -7.89 18.03
N CYS A 68 6.39 -8.70 19.03
CA CYS A 68 5.85 -8.29 20.31
C CYS A 68 6.73 -8.85 21.42
N TYR A 69 7.48 -8.01 22.14
CA TYR A 69 8.32 -8.49 23.25
C TYR A 69 7.47 -8.82 24.49
N ALA A 70 7.96 -9.74 25.31
CA ALA A 70 7.24 -10.20 26.50
C ALA A 70 7.22 -9.16 27.63
N ASP A 71 8.25 -8.32 27.71
CA ASP A 71 8.37 -7.21 28.66
C ASP A 71 7.49 -6.01 28.29
N ASP A 72 7.35 -5.72 27.00
CA ASP A 72 6.48 -4.67 26.46
C ASP A 72 5.21 -5.25 25.83
N ALA A 73 4.39 -5.88 26.67
CA ALA A 73 3.25 -6.69 26.24
C ALA A 73 2.12 -5.91 25.53
N ASP A 74 2.07 -4.58 25.61
CA ASP A 74 1.10 -3.74 24.89
C ASP A 74 1.62 -3.21 23.54
N GLU A 75 2.87 -3.50 23.17
CA GLU A 75 3.52 -2.99 21.97
C GLU A 75 3.65 -4.05 20.86
N ALA A 76 3.44 -3.60 19.62
CA ALA A 76 3.66 -4.38 18.42
C ALA A 76 4.56 -3.61 17.44
N ASN A 77 5.67 -4.22 17.07
CA ASN A 77 6.68 -3.64 16.20
C ASN A 77 6.61 -4.28 14.81
N PHE A 78 6.03 -3.57 13.84
CA PHE A 78 6.02 -4.01 12.44
C PHE A 78 7.44 -3.96 11.88
N MET A 79 7.96 -5.13 11.51
CA MET A 79 9.29 -5.29 10.96
C MET A 79 9.37 -4.84 9.49
N GLY A 80 8.23 -4.79 8.83
CA GLY A 80 8.07 -4.39 7.44
C GLY A 80 6.96 -5.16 6.75
N ILE A 81 6.56 -4.68 5.58
CA ILE A 81 5.69 -5.37 4.65
C ILE A 81 6.54 -5.84 3.46
N GLU A 82 6.45 -7.12 3.13
CA GLU A 82 7.09 -7.73 1.98
C GLU A 82 6.05 -8.01 0.89
N PHE A 83 6.41 -7.70 -0.35
CA PHE A 83 5.68 -8.14 -1.54
C PHE A 83 6.68 -8.63 -2.58
N ASP A 84 6.56 -9.90 -2.98
CA ASP A 84 7.34 -10.48 -4.08
C ASP A 84 8.87 -10.28 -3.90
N GLY A 85 9.38 -10.57 -2.69
CA GLY A 85 10.80 -10.47 -2.34
C GLY A 85 11.34 -9.06 -2.09
N TYR A 86 10.50 -8.02 -2.18
CA TYR A 86 10.82 -6.64 -1.79
C TYR A 86 10.15 -6.29 -0.47
N ASP A 87 10.91 -5.75 0.47
CA ASP A 87 10.42 -5.30 1.76
C ASP A 87 10.59 -3.79 1.96
N ARG A 88 9.64 -3.18 2.69
CA ARG A 88 9.76 -1.80 3.19
C ARG A 88 9.12 -1.64 4.57
N ALA A 89 9.47 -0.53 5.24
CA ALA A 89 8.75 -0.07 6.42
C ALA A 89 7.27 0.21 6.08
N LEU A 90 6.40 0.06 7.07
CA LEU A 90 4.99 0.41 6.97
C LEU A 90 4.84 1.93 6.96
N GLU A 91 3.89 2.45 6.20
CA GLU A 91 3.52 3.86 6.15
C GLU A 91 2.08 4.05 6.67
N PRO A 92 1.71 5.25 7.16
CA PRO A 92 0.35 5.50 7.66
C PRO A 92 -0.76 5.14 6.66
N ASP A 93 -0.54 5.37 5.36
CA ASP A 93 -1.52 5.08 4.30
C ASP A 93 -1.78 3.57 4.13
N ASP A 94 -0.83 2.72 4.55
CA ASP A 94 -0.97 1.26 4.48
C ASP A 94 -2.04 0.72 5.44
N GLN A 95 -2.51 1.53 6.39
CA GLN A 95 -3.60 1.14 7.30
C GLN A 95 -4.85 0.66 6.54
N SER A 96 -5.07 1.20 5.33
CA SER A 96 -6.18 0.87 4.46
C SER A 96 -6.04 -0.49 3.75
N LEU A 97 -4.83 -1.08 3.73
CA LEU A 97 -4.61 -2.38 3.10
C LEU A 97 -5.35 -3.48 3.88
N PRO A 98 -6.08 -4.39 3.21
CA PRO A 98 -6.79 -5.49 3.88
C PRO A 98 -5.91 -6.31 4.83
N LEU A 99 -4.68 -6.62 4.41
CA LEU A 99 -3.71 -7.37 5.23
C LEU A 99 -3.33 -6.61 6.51
N VAL A 100 -3.09 -5.29 6.41
CA VAL A 100 -2.70 -4.45 7.55
C VAL A 100 -3.88 -4.23 8.48
N SER A 101 -5.06 -3.97 7.94
CA SER A 101 -6.31 -3.85 8.72
C SER A 101 -6.61 -5.13 9.51
N ALA A 102 -6.48 -6.29 8.87
CA ALA A 102 -6.67 -7.58 9.53
C ALA A 102 -5.60 -7.85 10.60
N ALA A 103 -4.33 -7.50 10.32
CA ALA A 103 -3.24 -7.61 11.29
C ALA A 103 -3.47 -6.73 12.51
N LEU A 104 -3.86 -5.46 12.31
CA LEU A 104 -4.18 -4.54 13.40
C LEU A 104 -5.36 -5.05 14.24
N ALA A 105 -6.41 -5.58 13.60
CA ALA A 105 -7.54 -6.16 14.31
C ALA A 105 -7.11 -7.34 15.21
N GLN A 106 -6.27 -8.24 14.69
CA GLN A 106 -5.77 -9.38 15.46
C GLN A 106 -4.84 -8.94 16.60
N LEU A 107 -3.88 -8.06 16.33
CA LEU A 107 -2.97 -7.56 17.37
C LEU A 107 -3.72 -6.81 18.48
N LYS A 108 -4.76 -6.04 18.14
CA LYS A 108 -5.62 -5.41 19.14
C LYS A 108 -6.42 -6.42 19.96
N ALA A 109 -6.93 -7.49 19.32
CA ALA A 109 -7.60 -8.57 20.04
C ALA A 109 -6.66 -9.28 21.03
N ASP A 110 -5.37 -9.33 20.72
CA ASP A 110 -4.31 -9.87 21.57
C ASP A 110 -3.76 -8.83 22.58
N GLY A 111 -4.41 -7.67 22.71
CA GLY A 111 -4.11 -6.66 23.73
C GLY A 111 -3.06 -5.61 23.34
N LYS A 112 -2.60 -5.59 22.08
CA LYS A 112 -1.64 -4.58 21.60
C LYS A 112 -2.34 -3.25 21.37
N THR A 113 -1.77 -2.18 21.91
CA THR A 113 -2.33 -0.82 21.83
C THR A 113 -1.37 0.19 21.21
N LYS A 114 -0.06 -0.07 21.23
CA LYS A 114 0.96 0.77 20.58
C LYS A 114 1.55 0.05 19.37
N PHE A 115 1.68 0.78 18.27
CA PHE A 115 2.20 0.24 17.01
C PHE A 115 3.37 1.06 16.54
N PHE A 116 4.44 0.37 16.16
CA PHE A 116 5.64 0.98 15.61
C PHE A 116 6.03 0.32 14.30
N THR A 117 6.75 1.03 13.45
CA THR A 117 7.38 0.47 12.25
C THR A 117 8.90 0.59 12.33
N PHE A 118 9.61 -0.44 11.86
CA PHE A 118 11.06 -0.42 11.78
C PHE A 118 11.54 0.24 10.48
N THR A 119 12.17 1.41 10.57
CA THR A 119 12.62 2.21 9.41
C THR A 119 14.06 1.91 8.99
N GLY A 120 14.69 0.89 9.58
CA GLY A 120 16.13 0.62 9.43
C GLY A 120 17.03 1.52 10.27
N LYS A 121 16.53 2.68 10.71
CA LYS A 121 17.19 3.60 11.65
C LYS A 121 16.71 3.45 13.09
N GLY A 122 15.54 2.83 13.29
CA GLY A 122 14.91 2.64 14.58
C GLY A 122 13.44 2.28 14.43
N TYR A 123 12.72 2.33 15.55
CA TYR A 123 11.27 2.16 15.60
C TYR A 123 10.61 3.54 15.65
N GLU A 124 9.62 3.76 14.79
CA GLU A 124 8.83 4.99 14.72
C GLU A 124 7.35 4.67 14.94
N PRO A 125 6.60 5.49 15.72
CA PRO A 125 5.18 5.26 15.92
C PRO A 125 4.40 5.28 14.61
N ILE A 126 3.37 4.45 14.51
CA ILE A 126 2.52 4.38 13.32
C ILE A 126 1.05 4.17 13.71
N PHE A 127 0.15 4.73 12.92
CA PHE A 127 -1.31 4.68 13.12
C PHE A 127 -1.79 5.33 14.43
N GLU A 128 -1.02 6.23 15.02
CA GLU A 128 -1.50 7.09 16.11
C GLU A 128 -2.60 8.02 15.58
N GLY A 129 -3.68 8.16 16.36
CA GLY A 129 -4.93 8.78 15.92
C GLY A 129 -4.74 10.17 15.35
N SER A 130 -5.18 10.37 14.11
CA SER A 130 -5.32 11.68 13.50
C SER A 130 -6.51 12.43 14.11
N GLU A 131 -6.35 12.95 15.32
CA GLU A 131 -7.07 14.17 15.72
C GLU A 131 -6.11 15.33 15.55
N HIS A 132 -6.00 15.86 14.33
CA HIS A 132 -5.58 17.24 14.17
C HIS A 132 -6.47 17.97 13.16
N GLU A 133 -7.28 18.85 13.76
CA GLU A 133 -7.86 20.05 13.18
C GLU A 133 -6.89 20.78 12.26
N GLY A 134 -7.51 21.51 11.33
CA GLY A 134 -6.90 22.22 10.23
C GLY A 134 -5.56 22.89 10.54
N ASP A 135 -4.62 22.66 9.63
CA ASP A 135 -3.65 23.70 9.32
C ASP A 135 -3.68 24.00 7.82
N THR A 136 -3.89 25.29 7.54
CA THR A 136 -3.99 25.85 6.20
C THR A 136 -2.57 26.09 5.70
N MET A 137 -2.01 25.12 4.98
CA MET A 137 -0.84 25.34 4.15
C MET A 137 -1.20 25.04 2.70
N ARG A 138 -1.29 26.12 1.92
CA ARG A 138 -1.51 26.16 0.47
C ARG A 138 -0.22 25.72 -0.25
N GLY A 139 0.18 24.47 -0.03
CA GLY A 139 1.08 23.72 -0.90
C GLY A 139 0.26 22.82 -1.82
N GLU A 140 0.79 22.46 -2.97
CA GLU A 140 0.22 21.47 -3.90
C GLU A 140 -0.02 20.17 -3.13
N ARG A 141 -1.24 19.98 -2.62
CA ARG A 141 -1.57 18.83 -1.79
C ARG A 141 -1.83 17.66 -2.72
N ILE A 142 -0.80 16.83 -2.90
CA ILE A 142 -0.95 15.53 -3.54
C ILE A 142 -1.93 14.72 -2.69
N GLU A 143 -3.01 14.27 -3.31
CA GLU A 143 -4.00 13.39 -2.72
C GLU A 143 -3.78 11.98 -3.24
N VAL A 144 -3.53 11.03 -2.33
CA VAL A 144 -3.44 9.61 -2.66
C VAL A 144 -4.86 9.07 -2.81
N ILE A 145 -5.20 8.60 -4.01
CA ILE A 145 -6.55 8.13 -4.34
C ILE A 145 -6.66 6.64 -4.06
N ALA A 146 -5.68 5.85 -4.49
CA ALA A 146 -5.66 4.41 -4.29
C ALA A 146 -4.24 3.83 -4.35
N LEU A 147 -3.98 2.81 -3.55
CA LEU A 147 -2.76 1.99 -3.62
C LEU A 147 -3.08 0.64 -4.24
N SER A 148 -2.18 0.14 -5.10
CA SER A 148 -2.31 -1.23 -5.61
C SER A 148 -2.27 -2.23 -4.46
N PRO A 149 -2.86 -3.44 -4.60
CA PRO A 149 -2.78 -4.48 -3.57
C PRO A 149 -1.33 -4.82 -3.16
N SER A 150 -0.40 -4.67 -4.10
CA SER A 150 1.05 -4.82 -3.90
C SER A 150 1.74 -3.62 -3.25
N ALA A 151 1.03 -2.50 -3.09
CA ALA A 151 1.56 -1.17 -2.77
C ALA A 151 2.75 -0.73 -3.65
N ARG A 152 2.92 -1.33 -4.83
CA ARG A 152 3.94 -0.93 -5.82
C ARG A 152 3.51 0.32 -6.56
N TYR A 153 2.24 0.41 -6.93
CA TYR A 153 1.71 1.52 -7.68
C TYR A 153 0.78 2.36 -6.82
N ARG A 154 0.93 3.67 -6.93
CA ARG A 154 0.09 4.65 -6.26
C ARG A 154 -0.63 5.47 -7.32
N LEU A 155 -1.95 5.45 -7.29
CA LEU A 155 -2.77 6.46 -7.96
C LEU A 155 -2.88 7.67 -7.03
N GLN A 156 -2.50 8.82 -7.54
CA GLN A 156 -2.60 10.10 -6.85
C GLN A 156 -3.11 11.19 -7.79
N ALA A 157 -3.47 12.34 -7.25
CA ALA A 157 -3.76 13.54 -8.01
C ALA A 157 -3.24 14.77 -7.27
N THR A 158 -3.04 15.87 -7.99
CA THR A 158 -2.95 17.21 -7.40
C THR A 158 -4.24 17.95 -7.73
N PRO A 159 -5.28 17.88 -6.87
CA PRO A 159 -6.59 18.39 -7.22
C PRO A 159 -6.59 19.91 -7.34
N TYR A 160 -7.34 20.42 -8.31
CA TYR A 160 -7.53 21.86 -8.46
C TYR A 160 -8.99 22.21 -8.77
N GLU A 161 -9.39 23.39 -8.35
CA GLU A 161 -10.71 23.94 -8.63
C GLU A 161 -10.70 24.65 -9.99
N ALA A 162 -11.48 24.13 -10.93
CA ALA A 162 -11.72 24.76 -12.22
C ALA A 162 -12.86 25.78 -12.16
N LEU A 163 -13.13 26.47 -13.27
CA LEU A 163 -14.24 27.43 -13.34
C LEU A 163 -15.58 26.76 -13.02
N ALA A 164 -16.41 27.45 -12.24
CA ALA A 164 -17.70 26.98 -11.72
C ALA A 164 -17.63 25.92 -10.59
N THR A 165 -16.64 26.03 -9.70
CA THR A 165 -16.48 25.22 -8.47
C THR A 165 -16.42 23.71 -8.71
N GLN A 166 -15.97 23.30 -9.91
CA GLN A 166 -15.77 21.90 -10.25
C GLN A 166 -14.34 21.51 -9.90
N TRP A 167 -14.19 20.49 -9.06
CA TRP A 167 -12.89 19.93 -8.73
C TRP A 167 -12.48 18.93 -9.80
N ILE A 168 -11.23 19.04 -10.23
CA ILE A 168 -10.59 18.14 -11.18
C ILE A 168 -9.49 17.41 -10.42
N TYR A 169 -9.43 16.09 -10.63
CA TYR A 169 -8.43 15.20 -10.03
C TYR A 169 -7.58 14.59 -11.16
N PRO A 170 -6.51 15.27 -11.63
CA PRO A 170 -5.64 14.75 -12.68
C PRO A 170 -4.95 13.48 -12.21
N PRO A 171 -5.20 12.31 -12.84
CA PRO A 171 -4.63 11.06 -12.37
C PRO A 171 -3.14 10.98 -12.71
N GLU A 172 -2.35 10.65 -11.70
CA GLU A 172 -0.95 10.27 -11.84
C GLU A 172 -0.75 8.89 -11.20
N ILE A 173 -0.09 7.98 -11.92
CA ILE A 173 0.31 6.67 -11.39
C ILE A 173 1.82 6.65 -11.21
N ILE A 174 2.26 6.42 -9.98
CA ILE A 174 3.66 6.33 -9.60
C ILE A 174 4.02 4.86 -9.31
N ASP A 175 5.10 4.36 -9.92
CA ASP A 175 5.76 3.12 -9.46
C ASP A 175 6.68 3.51 -8.31
N ILE A 176 6.20 3.27 -7.08
CA ILE A 176 6.87 3.62 -5.83
C ILE A 176 8.25 2.96 -5.75
N ARG A 177 8.42 1.75 -6.29
CA ARG A 177 9.70 1.02 -6.21
C ARG A 177 10.82 1.71 -6.98
N ARG A 178 10.46 2.35 -8.09
CA ARG A 178 11.42 2.96 -9.02
C ARG A 178 11.45 4.48 -8.92
N ASP A 179 10.52 5.06 -8.15
CA ASP A 179 10.27 6.50 -8.09
C ASP A 179 10.07 7.08 -9.50
N ILE A 180 9.28 6.38 -10.31
CA ILE A 180 8.95 6.83 -11.68
C ILE A 180 7.46 7.05 -11.81
N ARG A 181 7.12 8.12 -12.52
CA ARG A 181 5.76 8.33 -13.00
C ARG A 181 5.51 7.41 -14.18
N VAL A 182 4.69 6.39 -13.96
CA VAL A 182 4.26 5.42 -14.97
C VAL A 182 3.26 6.07 -15.92
N PHE A 183 2.37 6.89 -15.38
CA PHE A 183 1.29 7.51 -16.13
C PHE A 183 0.95 8.89 -15.59
N ALA A 184 0.70 9.82 -16.50
CA ALA A 184 -0.03 11.07 -16.30
C ALA A 184 -0.49 11.57 -17.66
N PHE A 185 -1.59 12.29 -17.69
CA PHE A 185 -1.97 13.08 -18.86
C PHE A 185 -1.07 14.32 -18.99
N GLU A 186 -0.80 14.74 -20.23
CA GLU A 186 -0.19 16.02 -20.56
C GLU A 186 -1.17 17.16 -20.25
N ASP A 187 -2.47 16.99 -20.54
CA ASP A 187 -3.50 17.94 -20.14
C ASP A 187 -4.09 17.63 -18.76
N ASN A 188 -4.09 18.65 -17.89
CA ASN A 188 -4.70 18.60 -16.57
C ASN A 188 -6.23 18.58 -16.60
N GLY A 189 -6.86 18.73 -17.77
CA GLY A 189 -8.33 18.67 -17.92
C GLY A 189 -8.96 17.28 -17.71
N TRP A 190 -8.17 16.21 -17.59
CA TRP A 190 -8.69 14.88 -17.26
C TRP A 190 -8.88 14.72 -15.74
N SER A 191 -10.04 14.24 -15.32
CA SER A 191 -10.35 13.92 -13.93
C SER A 191 -10.60 12.43 -13.77
N VAL A 192 -10.06 11.83 -12.71
CA VAL A 192 -10.52 10.51 -12.25
C VAL A 192 -11.71 10.67 -11.31
N ASP A 193 -12.79 9.96 -11.60
CA ASP A 193 -14.02 9.95 -10.79
C ASP A 193 -14.12 8.71 -9.91
N GLN A 194 -13.62 7.58 -10.42
CA GLN A 194 -13.57 6.30 -9.72
C GLN A 194 -12.30 5.55 -10.09
N ALA A 195 -11.79 4.78 -9.14
CA ALA A 195 -10.58 3.98 -9.29
C ALA A 195 -10.76 2.63 -8.58
N ARG A 196 -10.37 1.55 -9.24
CA ARG A 196 -10.40 0.20 -8.68
C ARG A 196 -9.23 -0.62 -9.21
N TRP A 197 -8.36 -1.08 -8.30
CA TRP A 197 -7.35 -2.06 -8.66
C TRP A 197 -8.00 -3.41 -8.95
N LEU A 198 -7.69 -3.97 -10.12
CA LEU A 198 -8.14 -5.31 -10.54
C LEU A 198 -7.18 -6.37 -10.01
N ASP A 199 -5.88 -6.04 -9.96
CA ASP A 199 -4.81 -6.85 -9.40
C ASP A 199 -3.62 -5.95 -8.98
N CYS A 200 -2.43 -6.54 -8.81
CA CYS A 200 -1.22 -5.86 -8.35
C CYS A 200 -0.61 -4.84 -9.32
N SER A 201 -1.02 -4.81 -10.60
CA SER A 201 -0.52 -3.90 -11.64
C SER A 201 -1.60 -3.30 -12.53
N CYS A 202 -2.81 -3.85 -12.52
CA CYS A 202 -3.92 -3.40 -13.36
C CYS A 202 -4.92 -2.56 -12.55
N ILE A 203 -5.20 -1.34 -13.02
CA ILE A 203 -6.19 -0.44 -12.43
C ILE A 203 -7.26 -0.07 -13.45
N GLU A 204 -8.52 -0.13 -13.05
CA GLU A 204 -9.66 0.42 -13.78
C GLU A 204 -9.95 1.84 -13.28
N LEU A 205 -9.99 2.80 -14.20
CA LEU A 205 -10.30 4.21 -13.95
C LEU A 205 -11.57 4.60 -14.71
N THR A 206 -12.45 5.36 -14.05
CA THR A 206 -13.52 6.10 -14.72
C THR A 206 -13.07 7.54 -14.88
N LEU A 207 -12.89 7.98 -16.12
CA LEU A 207 -12.31 9.28 -16.46
C LEU A 207 -13.32 10.25 -17.06
N ARG A 208 -13.16 11.54 -16.76
CA ARG A 208 -13.96 12.64 -17.30
C ARG A 208 -13.06 13.73 -17.85
N LYS A 209 -13.41 14.34 -18.99
CA LYS A 209 -12.67 15.46 -19.58
C LYS A 209 -13.37 16.78 -19.32
N TYR A 210 -12.63 17.76 -18.79
CA TYR A 210 -13.05 19.14 -18.59
C TYR A 210 -12.33 20.09 -19.57
N PRO A 211 -12.99 21.15 -20.06
CA PRO A 211 -14.42 21.44 -19.92
C PRO A 211 -15.23 20.50 -20.82
N GLY A 212 -16.23 19.81 -20.28
CA GLY A 212 -16.93 18.82 -21.09
C GLY A 212 -18.26 18.33 -20.54
N ARG A 213 -19.31 18.44 -21.38
CA ARG A 213 -20.51 17.59 -21.35
C ARG A 213 -20.27 16.22 -22.02
N LEU A 214 -19.09 16.02 -22.63
CA LEU A 214 -18.84 15.00 -23.66
C LEU A 214 -18.69 13.57 -23.12
N THR A 215 -18.19 13.40 -21.90
CA THR A 215 -17.95 12.07 -21.33
C THR A 215 -19.15 11.48 -20.60
N GLY A 216 -20.26 12.22 -20.39
CA GLY A 216 -21.45 11.71 -19.72
C GLY A 216 -21.14 11.06 -18.37
N ALA A 217 -21.36 9.74 -18.26
CA ALA A 217 -21.08 8.92 -17.06
C ALA A 217 -19.57 8.64 -16.82
N GLY A 218 -18.69 9.11 -17.70
CA GLY A 218 -17.25 8.85 -17.68
C GLY A 218 -16.85 7.76 -18.69
N ILE A 219 -15.55 7.72 -19.00
CA ILE A 219 -14.93 6.71 -19.87
C ILE A 219 -14.18 5.73 -18.97
N ALA A 220 -14.52 4.44 -19.06
CA ALA A 220 -13.76 3.39 -18.38
C ALA A 220 -12.47 3.09 -19.16
N VAL A 221 -11.35 3.09 -18.44
CA VAL A 221 -10.02 2.75 -18.96
C VAL A 221 -9.36 1.79 -17.99
N MET A 222 -8.84 0.67 -18.48
CA MET A 222 -7.97 -0.22 -17.71
C MET A 222 -6.53 0.10 -18.04
N ILE A 223 -5.68 0.33 -17.05
CA ILE A 223 -4.25 0.58 -17.21
C ILE A 223 -3.48 -0.60 -16.62
N ASP A 224 -2.63 -1.23 -17.42
CA ASP A 224 -1.62 -2.17 -16.94
C ASP A 224 -0.30 -1.41 -16.74
N CYS A 225 0.01 -1.14 -15.48
CA CYS A 225 1.19 -0.37 -15.09
C CYS A 225 2.50 -1.14 -15.38
N ALA A 226 2.47 -2.48 -15.39
CA ALA A 226 3.64 -3.30 -15.62
C ALA A 226 3.96 -3.42 -17.12
N CYS A 227 2.94 -3.57 -17.96
CA CYS A 227 3.09 -3.64 -19.42
C CYS A 227 3.22 -2.26 -20.06
N GLY A 228 2.80 -1.20 -19.38
CA GLY A 228 2.82 0.17 -19.93
C GLY A 228 1.76 0.38 -21.01
N THR A 229 0.64 -0.34 -20.91
CA THR A 229 -0.48 -0.29 -21.86
C THR A 229 -1.78 0.04 -21.14
N ALA A 230 -2.77 0.45 -21.94
CA ALA A 230 -4.12 0.71 -21.48
C ALA A 230 -5.14 0.17 -22.48
N VAL A 231 -6.31 -0.21 -21.96
CA VAL A 231 -7.45 -0.69 -22.73
C VAL A 231 -8.64 0.23 -22.49
N TYR A 232 -9.29 0.67 -23.56
CA TYR A 232 -10.48 1.53 -23.48
C TYR A 232 -11.53 1.13 -24.53
N GLY A 233 -12.77 1.63 -24.37
CA GLY A 233 -13.86 1.35 -25.30
C GLY A 233 -14.18 -0.15 -25.41
N GLU A 234 -14.38 -0.66 -26.62
CA GLU A 234 -14.63 -2.09 -26.89
C GLU A 234 -13.34 -2.94 -26.89
N GLY A 235 -12.45 -2.72 -25.91
CA GLY A 235 -11.23 -3.50 -25.75
C GLY A 235 -10.05 -3.05 -26.61
N ILE A 236 -9.99 -1.77 -26.99
CA ILE A 236 -8.89 -1.20 -27.78
C ILE A 236 -7.67 -1.00 -26.87
N GLU A 237 -6.57 -1.71 -27.16
CA GLU A 237 -5.30 -1.59 -26.44
C GLU A 237 -4.39 -0.54 -27.09
N VAL A 238 -3.78 0.31 -26.25
CA VAL A 238 -2.82 1.36 -26.64
C VAL A 238 -1.67 1.44 -25.64
N GLU A 239 -0.51 1.91 -26.08
CA GLU A 239 0.58 2.29 -25.17
C GLU A 239 0.16 3.49 -24.31
N LEU A 240 0.60 3.54 -23.05
CA LEU A 240 0.23 4.64 -22.13
C LEU A 240 0.61 6.03 -22.66
N SER A 241 1.73 6.15 -23.38
CA SER A 241 2.16 7.40 -24.00
C SER A 241 1.22 7.90 -25.11
N LYS A 242 0.35 7.04 -25.63
CA LYS A 242 -0.61 7.34 -26.69
C LYS A 242 -2.06 7.41 -26.18
N LEU A 243 -2.28 7.07 -24.91
CA LEU A 243 -3.63 6.98 -24.35
C LEU A 243 -4.37 8.31 -24.45
N GLU A 244 -3.73 9.43 -24.13
CA GLU A 244 -4.37 10.74 -24.22
C GLU A 244 -4.85 11.06 -25.63
N GLN A 245 -3.95 10.92 -26.61
CA GLN A 245 -4.28 11.14 -28.02
C GLN A 245 -5.42 10.22 -28.47
N ALA A 246 -5.45 8.97 -28.01
CA ALA A 246 -6.48 8.01 -28.34
C ALA A 246 -7.85 8.40 -27.75
N LEU A 247 -7.87 8.87 -26.51
CA LEU A 247 -9.10 9.35 -25.85
C LEU A 247 -9.59 10.66 -26.46
N ASP A 248 -8.71 11.60 -26.78
CA ASP A 248 -9.07 12.86 -27.44
C ASP A 248 -9.63 12.60 -28.86
N ALA A 249 -9.04 11.68 -29.62
CA ALA A 249 -9.56 11.28 -30.93
C ALA A 249 -10.94 10.62 -30.82
N MET A 250 -11.16 9.79 -29.78
CA MET A 250 -12.47 9.20 -29.49
C MET A 250 -13.51 10.29 -29.23
N LEU A 251 -13.17 11.30 -28.42
CA LEU A 251 -14.05 12.44 -28.13
C LEU A 251 -14.31 13.33 -29.36
N GLY A 252 -13.32 13.49 -30.25
CA GLY A 252 -13.47 14.21 -31.51
C GLY A 252 -14.41 13.53 -32.50
N ASN A 253 -14.38 12.19 -32.58
CA ASN A 253 -15.26 11.42 -33.48
C ASN A 253 -16.73 11.42 -33.05
N ILE A 254 -17.03 11.74 -31.79
CA ILE A 254 -18.42 11.91 -31.30
C ILE A 254 -19.04 13.22 -31.83
N GLN A 255 -18.25 14.12 -32.43
CA GLN A 255 -18.71 15.41 -32.97
C GLN A 255 -19.17 15.38 -34.44
N THR A 256 -19.07 14.25 -35.14
CA THR A 256 -19.51 14.07 -36.55
C THR A 256 -20.68 13.12 -36.67
#